data_AF-A0A378VV16-F1
#
_entry.id   AF-A0A378VV16-F1
#
_cell.length_a   1.000
_cell.length_b   1.000
_cell.length_c   1.000
_cell.angle_alpha   90.00
_cell.angle_beta   90.00
_cell.angle_gamma   90.00
#
_symmetry.space_group_name_H-M   'P 1'
#
loop_
_entity.id
_entity.type
_entity.pdbx_description
1 polymer ?
#
loop_
_entity_poly.entity_id
_entity_poly.type
_entity_poly.pdbx_seq_one_letter_code
_entity_poly.pdbx_strand_id
1 'polypeptide(L)'
;MEILTGLGRKSVFVQNATGIEEGIRAARMLFPKVYFDKDKTARLLECLKRYGRQIHAKTGVAMGPLHDEYSHGADMFRYLAQAVDLMDTGSNTGYTETPVSDWRLY
;
A
#
# COMPACT_ATOMS: atom_id res chain seq x y z
N MET A 1 0.51 -19.20 4.26
CA MET A 1 -0.84 -19.41 4.82
C MET A 1 -0.77 -19.83 6.27
N GLU A 2 0.04 -20.84 6.60
CA GLU A 2 0.20 -21.39 7.96
C GLU A 2 0.44 -20.34 9.05
N ILE A 3 1.36 -19.39 8.87
CA ILE A 3 1.63 -18.34 9.88
C ILE A 3 0.39 -17.46 10.11
N LEU A 4 -0.27 -17.00 9.05
CA LEU A 4 -1.45 -16.13 9.16
C LEU A 4 -2.63 -16.87 9.78
N THR A 5 -2.81 -18.16 9.46
CA THR A 5 -3.80 -19.02 10.10
C THR A 5 -3.47 -19.27 11.57
N GLY A 6 -2.19 -19.48 11.91
CA GLY A 6 -1.73 -19.60 13.30
C GLY A 6 -1.94 -18.32 14.12
N LEU A 7 -1.89 -17.15 13.47
CA LEU A 7 -2.27 -15.86 14.05
C LEU A 7 -3.80 -15.62 14.07
N GLY A 8 -4.61 -16.63 13.74
CA GLY A 8 -6.07 -16.59 13.84
C GLY A 8 -6.79 -15.95 12.65
N ARG A 9 -6.11 -15.67 11.53
CA ARG A 9 -6.77 -15.17 10.31
C ARG A 9 -7.55 -16.31 9.64
N LYS A 10 -8.88 -16.20 9.65
CA LYS A 10 -9.81 -17.23 9.16
C LYS A 10 -10.02 -17.22 7.64
N SER A 11 -10.04 -16.04 7.04
CA SER A 11 -10.13 -15.86 5.59
C SER A 11 -8.86 -15.18 5.12
N VAL A 12 -8.00 -15.94 4.45
CA VAL A 12 -6.77 -15.43 3.83
C VAL A 12 -6.91 -15.65 2.34
N PHE A 13 -6.78 -14.57 1.58
CA PHE A 13 -6.76 -14.60 0.14
C PHE A 13 -5.39 -14.16 -0.36
N VAL A 14 -4.84 -14.87 -1.33
CA VAL A 14 -3.57 -14.52 -1.97
C VAL A 14 -3.91 -13.83 -3.29
N GLN A 15 -3.52 -12.57 -3.40
CA GLN A 15 -3.73 -11.78 -4.59
C GLN A 15 -2.93 -12.30 -5.78
N ASN A 16 -3.50 -12.17 -6.98
CA ASN A 16 -2.80 -12.51 -8.21
C ASN A 16 -1.57 -11.62 -8.41
N ALA A 17 -0.48 -12.22 -8.88
CA ALA A 17 0.69 -11.46 -9.29
C ALA A 17 0.37 -10.64 -10.53
N THR A 18 0.51 -9.33 -10.41
CA THR A 18 0.24 -8.34 -11.46
C THR A 18 1.51 -7.56 -11.77
N GLY A 19 1.57 -6.95 -12.95
CA GLY A 19 2.70 -6.13 -13.35
C GLY A 19 2.84 -4.89 -12.44
N ILE A 20 4.08 -4.44 -12.22
CA ILE A 20 4.35 -3.24 -11.42
C ILE A 20 3.62 -2.01 -12.01
N GLU A 21 3.69 -1.83 -13.33
CA GLU A 21 3.06 -0.72 -14.04
C GLU A 21 1.53 -0.75 -13.95
N GLU A 22 0.94 -1.95 -14.03
CA GLU A 22 -0.49 -2.16 -13.87
C GLU A 22 -0.93 -1.75 -12.46
N GLY A 23 -0.17 -2.14 -11.44
CA GLY A 23 -0.45 -1.73 -10.06
C GLY A 23 -0.27 -0.24 -9.83
N ILE A 24 0.75 0.39 -10.43
CA ILE A 24 0.92 1.85 -10.34
C ILE A 24 -0.29 2.56 -10.97
N ARG A 25 -0.79 2.08 -12.10
CA ARG A 25 -2.00 2.61 -12.73
C ARG A 25 -3.21 2.46 -11.81
N ALA A 26 -3.41 1.28 -11.22
CA ALA A 26 -4.50 1.03 -10.27
C ALA A 26 -4.44 1.98 -9.06
N ALA A 27 -3.26 2.15 -8.45
CA ALA A 27 -3.06 3.09 -7.35
C ALA A 27 -3.43 4.53 -7.72
N ARG A 28 -3.05 4.99 -8.91
CA ARG A 28 -3.39 6.35 -9.39
C ARG A 28 -4.90 6.53 -9.58
N MET A 29 -5.57 5.52 -10.11
CA MET A 29 -7.03 5.53 -10.30
C MET A 29 -7.80 5.47 -8.98
N LEU A 30 -7.16 4.97 -7.92
CA LEU A 30 -7.79 4.82 -6.61
C LEU A 30 -7.84 6.14 -5.81
N PHE A 31 -6.91 7.08 -6.01
CA PHE A 31 -6.83 8.33 -5.22
C PHE A 31 -8.14 9.08 -5.01
N PRO A 32 -9.02 9.27 -6.02
CA PRO A 32 -10.29 9.98 -5.83
C PRO A 32 -11.28 9.28 -4.88
N LYS A 33 -11.03 8.01 -4.55
CA LYS A 33 -11.91 7.18 -3.71
C LYS A 33 -11.31 6.90 -2.32
N VAL A 34 -10.14 7.45 -2.01
CA VAL A 34 -9.42 7.17 -0.75
C VAL A 34 -9.40 8.39 0.15
N TYR A 35 -9.72 8.14 1.42
CA TYR A 35 -9.57 9.11 2.49
C TYR A 35 -8.43 8.66 3.39
N PHE A 36 -7.56 9.60 3.72
CA PHE A 36 -6.40 9.38 4.56
C PHE A 36 -6.62 10.07 5.90
N ASP A 37 -6.52 9.30 6.99
CA ASP A 37 -6.45 9.88 8.33
C ASP A 37 -5.16 10.69 8.46
N LYS A 38 -5.29 11.96 8.83
CA LYS A 38 -4.18 12.93 8.83
C LYS A 38 -3.01 12.49 9.72
N ASP A 39 -3.29 11.89 10.87
CA ASP A 39 -2.29 11.60 11.89
C ASP A 39 -1.81 10.15 11.78
N LYS A 40 -2.74 9.19 11.57
CA LYS A 40 -2.42 7.76 11.50
C LYS A 40 -1.76 7.34 10.20
N THR A 41 -2.00 8.07 9.11
CA THR A 41 -1.41 7.74 7.80
C THR A 41 -0.23 8.63 7.43
N ALA A 42 0.30 9.43 8.38
CA ALA A 42 1.40 10.35 8.12
C ALA A 42 2.61 9.71 7.42
N ARG A 43 3.03 8.50 7.83
CA ARG A 43 4.12 7.76 7.15
C ARG A 43 3.75 7.38 5.74
N LEU A 44 2.54 6.84 5.54
CA LEU A 44 2.07 6.42 4.23
C LEU A 44 2.01 7.62 3.26
N LEU A 45 1.52 8.77 3.71
CA LEU A 45 1.50 9.99 2.90
C LEU A 45 2.91 10.43 2.48
N GLU A 46 3.91 10.32 3.38
CA GLU A 46 5.30 10.64 3.02
C GLU A 46 5.85 9.67 1.97
N CYS A 47 5.58 8.37 2.15
CA CYS A 47 5.93 7.35 1.17
C CYS A 47 5.33 7.65 -0.22
N LEU A 48 4.04 7.97 -0.27
CA LEU A 48 3.33 8.26 -1.53
C LEU A 48 3.81 9.55 -2.20
N LYS A 49 4.19 10.57 -1.42
CA LYS A 49 4.75 11.83 -1.95
C LYS A 49 6.14 11.66 -2.57
N ARG A 50 6.98 10.82 -1.96
CA ARG A 50 8.38 10.61 -2.38
C ARG A 50 8.58 9.44 -3.34
N TYR A 51 7.55 8.61 -3.52
CA TYR A 51 7.61 7.50 -4.46
C TYR A 51 8.01 7.97 -5.85
N GLY A 52 9.09 7.40 -6.37
CA GLY A 52 9.73 7.84 -7.60
C GLY A 52 10.22 6.68 -8.45
N ARG A 53 10.78 7.03 -9.61
CA ARG A 53 11.46 6.08 -10.50
C ARG A 53 12.95 6.27 -10.44
N GLN A 54 13.69 5.19 -10.65
CA GLN A 54 15.12 5.28 -10.90
C GLN A 54 15.34 5.97 -12.24
N ILE A 55 16.27 6.93 -12.27
CA ILE A 55 16.65 7.64 -13.50
C ILE A 55 18.00 7.10 -13.95
N HIS A 56 18.07 6.63 -15.19
CA HIS A 56 19.32 6.12 -15.74
C HIS A 56 20.31 7.28 -15.94
N ALA A 57 21.45 7.25 -15.23
CA ALA A 57 22.37 8.39 -15.11
C ALA A 57 22.91 8.94 -16.44
N LYS A 58 23.04 8.09 -17.46
CA LYS A 58 23.58 8.50 -18.78
C LYS A 58 22.51 8.94 -19.78
N THR A 59 21.31 8.39 -19.69
CA THR A 59 20.27 8.60 -20.71
C THR A 59 19.10 9.45 -20.22
N GLY A 60 19.00 9.68 -18.90
CA GLY A 60 17.88 10.39 -18.29
C GLY A 60 16.55 9.64 -18.35
N VAL A 61 16.54 8.40 -18.85
CA VAL A 61 15.32 7.62 -19.01
C VAL A 61 14.87 7.08 -17.66
N ALA A 62 13.58 7.24 -17.37
CA ALA A 62 12.95 6.66 -16.19
C ALA A 62 12.82 5.14 -16.34
N MET A 63 13.26 4.41 -15.31
CA MET A 63 13.23 2.96 -15.23
C MET A 63 12.12 2.50 -14.26
N GLY A 64 12.33 1.35 -13.62
CA GLY A 64 11.45 0.85 -12.57
C GLY A 64 11.41 1.73 -11.32
N PRO A 65 10.57 1.38 -10.35
CA PRO A 65 10.47 2.07 -9.08
C PRO A 65 11.83 2.23 -8.40
N LEU A 66 12.06 3.40 -7.81
CA LEU A 66 13.16 3.59 -6.88
C LEU A 66 12.87 2.75 -5.63
N HIS A 67 13.79 1.87 -5.27
CA HIS A 67 13.66 1.03 -4.09
C HIS A 67 14.39 1.71 -2.93
N ASP A 68 13.62 2.36 -2.06
CA ASP A 68 14.10 3.13 -0.91
C ASP A 68 13.13 2.98 0.27
N GLU A 69 13.37 3.73 1.35
CA GLU A 69 12.51 3.69 2.53
C GLU A 69 11.04 4.12 2.25
N TYR A 70 10.79 4.84 1.16
CA TYR A 70 9.47 5.33 0.74
C TYR A 70 8.74 4.32 -0.16
N SER A 71 9.48 3.45 -0.87
CA SER A 71 8.88 2.47 -1.77
C SER A 71 8.04 1.42 -1.05
N HIS A 72 8.37 1.05 0.19
CA HIS A 72 7.62 0.03 0.94
C HIS A 72 6.15 0.43 1.16
N GLY A 73 5.90 1.67 1.60
CA GLY A 73 4.54 2.16 1.81
C GLY A 73 3.77 2.31 0.49
N ALA A 74 4.45 2.75 -0.56
CA ALA A 74 3.86 2.88 -1.88
C ALA A 74 3.52 1.53 -2.53
N ASP A 75 4.39 0.52 -2.36
CA ASP A 75 4.13 -0.85 -2.82
C ASP A 75 2.96 -1.49 -2.08
N MET A 76 2.84 -1.26 -0.78
CA MET A 76 1.66 -1.69 -0.02
C MET A 76 0.39 -1.04 -0.57
N PHE A 77 0.40 0.27 -0.83
CA PHE A 77 -0.75 0.98 -1.41
C PHE A 77 -1.10 0.47 -2.82
N ARG A 78 -0.10 0.05 -3.60
CA ARG A 78 -0.29 -0.59 -4.90
C ARG A 78 -1.05 -1.91 -4.76
N TYR A 79 -0.67 -2.76 -3.81
CA TYR A 79 -1.41 -4.01 -3.53
C TYR A 79 -2.84 -3.73 -3.03
N LEU A 80 -2.99 -2.74 -2.15
CA LEU A 80 -4.31 -2.28 -1.70
C LEU A 80 -5.21 -1.95 -2.89
N ALA A 81 -4.72 -1.14 -3.84
CA ALA A 81 -5.50 -0.70 -4.98
C ALA A 81 -5.99 -1.83 -5.88
N GLN A 82 -5.25 -2.93 -5.93
CA GLN A 82 -5.64 -4.12 -6.68
C GLN A 82 -6.57 -5.05 -5.88
N ALA A 83 -6.63 -4.86 -4.56
CA ALA A 83 -7.38 -5.71 -3.66
C ALA A 83 -8.77 -5.14 -3.34
N VAL A 84 -9.01 -3.84 -3.59
CA VAL A 84 -10.26 -3.15 -3.22
C VAL A 84 -11.50 -3.92 -3.68
N ASP A 85 -11.53 -4.37 -4.93
CA ASP A 85 -12.71 -5.08 -5.49
C ASP A 85 -12.91 -6.48 -4.89
N LEU A 86 -11.91 -7.01 -4.18
CA LEU A 86 -11.95 -8.28 -3.47
C LEU A 86 -12.33 -8.12 -1.99
N MET A 87 -12.38 -6.88 -1.49
CA MET A 87 -12.72 -6.61 -0.10
C MET A 87 -14.24 -6.69 0.09
N ASP A 88 -14.66 -7.52 1.03
CA ASP A 88 -16.05 -7.56 1.46
C ASP A 88 -16.38 -6.27 2.25
N THR A 89 -17.52 -5.66 1.92
CA THR A 89 -18.06 -4.50 2.64
C THR A 89 -18.99 -4.92 3.80
N GLY A 90 -19.13 -6.22 4.03
CA GLY A 90 -20.04 -6.83 5.00
C GLY A 90 -19.83 -6.49 6.47
N SER A 91 -20.95 -6.11 7.10
CA SER A 91 -21.30 -5.98 8.53
C SER A 91 -20.25 -5.47 9.53
N ASN A 92 -20.61 -4.38 10.23
CA ASN A 92 -19.95 -3.77 11.39
C ASN A 92 -19.05 -4.75 12.18
N THR A 93 -17.75 -4.66 11.92
CA THR A 93 -16.72 -5.60 12.39
C THR A 93 -16.32 -5.40 13.86
N GLY A 94 -17.02 -4.54 14.61
CA GLY A 94 -16.62 -4.16 15.95
C GLY A 94 -15.25 -3.46 15.97
N TYR A 95 -14.89 -2.77 14.87
CA TYR A 95 -13.64 -2.04 14.78
C TYR A 95 -13.52 -1.08 15.96
N THR A 96 -12.51 -1.30 16.79
CA THR A 96 -12.13 -0.39 17.86
C THR A 96 -10.96 0.43 17.35
N GLU A 97 -11.10 1.75 17.42
CA GLU A 97 -10.12 2.67 16.89
C GLU A 97 -8.78 2.55 17.64
N THR A 98 -7.71 2.27 16.91
CA THR A 98 -6.37 2.18 17.49
C THR A 98 -5.77 3.57 17.70
N PRO A 99 -4.96 3.79 18.75
CA PRO A 99 -4.25 5.05 18.95
C PRO A 99 -3.23 5.30 17.83
N VAL A 100 -2.84 6.56 17.65
CA VAL A 100 -1.81 6.95 16.68
C VAL A 100 -0.48 6.29 17.08
N SER A 101 0.16 5.59 16.15
CA SER A 101 1.50 5.02 16.37
C SER A 101 2.58 6.02 15.95
N ASP A 102 3.61 6.19 16.79
CA ASP A 102 4.79 6.98 16.42
C ASP A 102 5.79 6.11 15.65
N TRP A 103 5.69 6.17 14.33
CA TRP A 103 6.54 5.40 13.42
C TRP A 103 7.99 5.90 13.36
N ARG A 104 8.30 7.09 13.90
CA ARG A 104 9.67 7.64 13.88
C ARG A 104 10.60 6.98 14.89
N LEU A 105 10.05 6.18 15.79
CA LEU A 105 10.79 5.52 16.87
C LEU A 105 11.37 4.16 16.47
N TYR A 106 11.14 3.70 15.23
CA TYR A 106 11.54 2.38 14.72
C TYR A 106 12.32 2.49 13.41
#